data_AF-A0AB74CC15-F1
#
_entry.id   AF-A0AB74CC15-F1
#
_cell.length_a   1.000
_cell.length_b   1.000
_cell.length_c   1.000
_cell.angle_alpha   90.00
_cell.angle_beta   90.00
_cell.angle_gamma   90.00
#
_symmetry.space_group_name_H-M   'P 1'
#
loop_
_entity.id
_entity.type
_entity.pdbx_description
1 polymer ?
#
loop_
_entity_poly.entity_id
_entity_poly.type
_entity_poly.pdbx_seq_one_letter_code
_entity_poly.pdbx_strand_id
1 'polypeptide(L)'
;MAYGRTGMHSCQPSLLQSGVYTKFLSMLVNTTKKIQVGHDGGIVPCGGKTLTNLPGNLFAPTIISGMIPSMLTSQEEIFGPPLGLYRFETEEEAVQMANDTSMGLASYFFTKDISLT
;
A
#
# COMPACT_ATOMS: atom_id res chain seq x y z
N MET A 1 -26.36 -2.57 -13.23
CA MET A 1 -25.51 -2.21 -14.37
C MET A 1 -24.14 -1.84 -13.82
N ALA A 2 -23.18 -2.77 -13.84
CA ALA A 2 -21.82 -2.50 -13.44
C ALA A 2 -21.10 -1.84 -14.62
N TYR A 3 -20.89 -0.53 -14.54
CA TYR A 3 -20.02 0.16 -15.49
C TYR A 3 -18.61 -0.43 -15.34
N GLY A 4 -18.04 -0.94 -16.42
CA GLY A 4 -16.62 -1.30 -16.48
C GLY A 4 -15.80 -0.04 -16.20
N ARG A 5 -15.19 0.02 -15.02
CA ARG A 5 -14.29 1.11 -14.60
C ARG A 5 -12.87 0.57 -14.68
N THR A 6 -12.11 1.06 -15.66
CA THR A 6 -10.75 0.62 -15.99
C THR A 6 -9.66 1.48 -15.32
N GLY A 7 -10.04 2.34 -14.37
CA GLY A 7 -9.11 3.16 -13.58
C GLY A 7 -8.76 2.49 -12.25
N MET A 8 -7.57 2.78 -11.74
CA MET A 8 -7.23 2.56 -10.34
C MET A 8 -8.15 3.42 -9.47
N HIS A 9 -8.79 2.86 -8.46
CA HIS A 9 -9.54 3.66 -7.49
C HIS A 9 -8.91 3.47 -6.12
N SER A 10 -7.60 3.74 -6.03
CA SER A 10 -6.86 3.38 -4.81
C SER A 10 -7.25 4.32 -3.67
N CYS A 11 -7.85 3.81 -2.59
CA CYS A 11 -8.22 4.66 -1.45
C CYS A 11 -6.99 5.20 -0.70
N GLN A 12 -5.88 4.46 -0.68
CA GLN A 12 -4.65 4.82 0.05
C GLN A 12 -3.37 4.25 -0.60
N PRO A 13 -2.96 4.72 -1.79
CA PRO A 13 -1.79 4.18 -2.47
C PRO A 13 -0.48 4.66 -1.81
N SER A 14 0.36 3.73 -1.35
CA SER A 14 1.77 4.04 -1.07
C SER A 14 2.61 3.68 -2.30
N LEU A 15 2.94 4.71 -3.09
CA LEU A 15 3.65 4.59 -4.35
C LEU A 15 5.16 4.63 -4.09
N LEU A 16 5.89 3.63 -4.58
CA LEU A 16 7.35 3.55 -4.45
C LEU A 16 8.00 3.40 -5.82
N GLN A 17 9.00 4.24 -6.09
CA GLN A 17 9.77 4.15 -7.33
C GLN A 17 10.52 2.81 -7.38
N SER A 18 10.55 2.20 -8.56
CA SER A 18 11.15 0.90 -8.82
C SER A 18 12.57 0.72 -8.28
N GLY A 19 13.41 1.75 -8.38
CA GLY A 19 14.80 1.70 -7.89
C GLY A 19 14.93 1.60 -6.36
N VAL A 20 13.93 2.01 -5.60
CA VAL A 20 13.95 2.00 -4.12
C VAL A 20 13.02 0.96 -3.50
N TYR A 21 12.08 0.41 -4.28
CA TYR A 21 11.02 -0.50 -3.83
C TYR A 21 11.52 -1.63 -2.93
N THR A 22 12.47 -2.43 -3.40
CA THR A 22 12.96 -3.62 -2.68
C THR A 22 13.67 -3.26 -1.38
N LYS A 23 14.45 -2.17 -1.39
CA LYS A 23 15.19 -1.70 -0.20
C LYS A 23 14.23 -1.17 0.85
N PHE A 24 13.22 -0.42 0.44
CA PHE A 24 12.19 0.12 1.34
C PHE A 24 11.32 -1.00 1.91
N LEU A 25 10.88 -1.95 1.09
CA LEU A 25 10.17 -3.15 1.53
C LEU A 25 10.96 -3.92 2.59
N SER A 26 12.25 -4.17 2.33
CA SER A 26 13.13 -4.86 3.28
C SER A 26 13.28 -4.08 4.58
N MET A 27 13.43 -2.75 4.50
CA MET A 27 13.51 -1.88 5.67
C MET A 27 12.23 -1.95 6.51
N LEU A 28 11.06 -1.86 5.87
CA LEU A 28 9.78 -1.94 6.55
C LEU A 28 9.62 -3.30 7.25
N VAL A 29 9.81 -4.40 6.52
CA VAL A 29 9.70 -5.76 7.06
C VAL A 29 10.67 -6.00 8.22
N ASN A 30 11.90 -5.49 8.11
CA ASN A 30 12.90 -5.58 9.19
C ASN A 30 12.56 -4.74 10.40
N THR A 31 11.81 -3.64 10.22
CA THR A 31 11.38 -2.76 11.32
C THR A 31 10.15 -3.34 12.02
N THR A 32 9.25 -3.98 11.26
CA THR A 32 8.03 -4.62 11.76
C THR A 32 8.29 -6.01 12.37
N LYS A 33 9.42 -6.22 13.08
CA LYS A 33 9.85 -7.55 13.56
C LYS A 33 8.71 -8.36 14.20
N LYS A 34 8.62 -9.60 13.71
CA LYS A 34 7.65 -10.70 13.98
C LYS A 34 6.30 -10.47 13.31
N ILE A 35 5.78 -11.59 12.80
CA ILE A 35 4.49 -11.83 12.16
C ILE A 35 4.64 -11.86 10.65
N GLN A 36 4.70 -13.07 10.07
CA GLN A 36 4.52 -13.36 8.64
C GLN A 36 3.16 -14.02 8.46
N VAL A 37 2.39 -13.61 7.45
CA VAL A 37 1.14 -14.25 7.04
C VAL A 37 1.07 -14.11 5.54
N GLY A 38 0.91 -15.17 4.76
CA GLY A 38 0.70 -15.07 3.31
C GLY A 38 -0.76 -15.35 2.95
N HIS A 39 -1.36 -14.56 2.06
CA HIS A 39 -2.54 -14.98 1.28
C HIS A 39 -2.79 -14.10 0.04
N ASP A 40 -3.42 -14.73 -0.95
CA ASP A 40 -3.74 -14.41 -2.34
C ASP A 40 -3.82 -12.94 -2.81
N GLY A 41 -3.29 -12.74 -4.02
CA GLY A 41 -3.32 -11.49 -4.77
C GLY A 41 -2.07 -10.64 -4.54
N GLY A 42 -1.81 -10.28 -3.28
CA GLY A 42 -0.62 -9.54 -2.84
C GLY A 42 0.26 -10.35 -1.89
N ILE A 43 1.57 -10.06 -1.86
CA ILE A 43 2.47 -10.72 -0.91
C ILE A 43 2.38 -9.97 0.41
N VAL A 44 1.97 -10.65 1.47
CA VAL A 44 1.93 -10.11 2.83
C VAL A 44 3.21 -10.54 3.57
N PRO A 45 4.30 -9.76 3.51
CA PRO A 45 5.55 -10.15 4.16
C PRO A 45 5.47 -10.07 5.69
N CYS A 46 4.53 -9.27 6.22
CA CYS A 46 4.27 -9.23 7.65
C CYS A 46 2.83 -8.85 8.04
N GLY A 47 2.43 -9.20 9.27
CA GLY A 47 1.12 -8.86 9.84
C GLY A 47 0.01 -9.85 9.52
N GLY A 48 -1.20 -9.38 9.25
CA GLY A 48 -2.30 -10.20 8.75
C GLY A 48 -2.99 -11.08 9.79
N LYS A 49 -2.82 -10.82 11.09
CA LYS A 49 -3.44 -11.63 12.15
C LYS A 49 -3.85 -10.82 13.37
N THR A 50 -4.86 -11.32 14.06
CA THR A 50 -5.26 -10.86 15.39
C THR A 50 -4.19 -11.22 16.42
N LEU A 51 -3.89 -10.30 17.35
CA LEU A 51 -2.95 -10.49 18.45
C LEU A 51 -3.66 -11.09 19.66
N THR A 52 -3.90 -12.41 19.62
CA THR A 52 -4.67 -13.13 20.65
C THR A 52 -3.98 -13.23 22.01
N ASN A 53 -2.68 -12.97 22.08
CA ASN A 53 -1.88 -13.00 23.30
C ASN A 53 -1.90 -11.68 24.09
N LEU A 54 -2.66 -10.68 23.62
CA LEU A 54 -2.80 -9.38 24.26
C LEU A 54 -4.29 -9.12 24.55
N PRO A 55 -4.62 -8.38 25.62
CA PRO A 55 -6.01 -8.03 25.90
C PRO A 55 -6.56 -7.04 24.87
N GLY A 56 -7.81 -7.25 24.43
CA GLY A 56 -8.53 -6.34 23.53
C GLY A 56 -8.60 -6.82 22.06
N ASN A 57 -9.21 -5.99 21.21
CA ASN A 57 -9.39 -6.26 19.78
C ASN A 57 -8.20 -5.72 18.97
N LEU A 58 -7.05 -6.39 19.08
CA LEU A 58 -5.80 -5.94 18.46
C LEU A 58 -5.49 -6.71 17.19
N PHE A 59 -5.14 -5.98 16.12
CA PHE A 59 -4.72 -6.53 14.84
C PHE A 59 -3.27 -6.13 14.53
N ALA A 60 -2.50 -7.06 13.99
CA ALA A 60 -1.09 -6.84 13.70
C ALA A 60 -0.87 -5.79 12.60
N PRO A 61 0.15 -4.91 12.71
CA PRO A 61 0.59 -4.07 11.61
C PRO A 61 0.89 -4.94 10.39
N THR A 62 0.27 -4.62 9.26
CA THR A 62 0.27 -5.47 8.07
C THR A 62 0.88 -4.73 6.89
N ILE A 63 1.77 -5.39 6.16
CA ILE A 63 2.29 -4.87 4.89
C ILE A 63 1.73 -5.75 3.78
N ILE A 64 1.24 -5.14 2.71
CA ILE A 64 0.85 -5.82 1.49
C ILE A 64 1.73 -5.27 0.37
N SER A 65 2.52 -6.14 -0.25
CA SER A 65 3.47 -5.79 -1.31
C SER A 65 3.02 -6.37 -2.64
N GLY A 66 3.40 -5.72 -3.73
CA GLY A 66 2.95 -6.09 -5.08
C GLY A 66 1.48 -5.78 -5.31
N MET A 67 0.98 -4.71 -4.69
CA MET A 67 -0.40 -4.28 -4.87
C MET A 67 -0.63 -3.87 -6.32
N ILE A 68 -1.80 -4.23 -6.85
CA ILE A 68 -2.25 -3.80 -8.19
C ILE A 68 -3.63 -3.13 -8.08
N PRO A 69 -3.98 -2.21 -9.00
CA PRO A 69 -5.23 -1.46 -8.99
C PRO A 69 -6.51 -2.30 -8.86
N SER A 70 -6.49 -3.51 -9.43
CA SER A 70 -7.67 -4.39 -9.47
C SER A 70 -7.96 -5.13 -8.14
N MET A 71 -7.08 -5.03 -7.13
CA MET A 71 -7.33 -5.65 -5.83
C MET A 71 -8.42 -4.90 -5.05
N LEU A 72 -9.24 -5.63 -4.29
CA LEU A 72 -10.30 -5.04 -3.46
C LEU A 72 -9.72 -4.06 -2.41
N THR A 73 -8.59 -4.44 -1.81
CA THR A 73 -7.83 -3.61 -0.87
C THR A 73 -7.28 -2.32 -1.49
N SER A 74 -7.23 -2.23 -2.82
CA SER A 74 -6.96 -0.99 -3.52
C SER A 74 -8.22 -0.13 -3.55
N GLN A 75 -9.36 -0.70 -3.91
CA GLN A 75 -10.60 0.05 -4.19
C GLN A 75 -11.34 0.53 -2.93
N GLU A 76 -11.20 -0.20 -1.82
CA GLU A 76 -11.93 0.06 -0.58
C GLU A 76 -10.99 0.51 0.54
N GLU A 77 -11.45 1.44 1.37
CA GLU A 77 -10.74 1.84 2.58
C GLU A 77 -10.97 0.80 3.69
N ILE A 78 -9.93 0.06 4.05
CA ILE A 78 -10.01 -1.05 5.02
C ILE A 78 -10.15 -0.53 6.47
N PHE A 79 -9.82 0.74 6.74
CA PHE A 79 -9.81 1.37 8.08
C PHE A 79 -9.03 0.61 9.17
N GLY A 80 -8.17 -0.33 8.76
CA GLY A 80 -7.30 -1.11 9.63
C GLY A 80 -5.84 -0.69 9.48
N PRO A 81 -4.89 -1.51 9.97
CA PRO A 81 -3.47 -1.24 9.84
C PRO A 81 -2.75 -1.95 8.66
N PRO A 82 -3.34 -2.18 7.46
CA PRO A 82 -2.55 -2.59 6.30
C PRO A 82 -1.91 -1.39 5.58
N LEU A 83 -0.64 -1.55 5.23
CA LEU A 83 0.10 -0.66 4.33
C LEU A 83 0.25 -1.34 2.96
N GLY A 84 -0.45 -0.83 1.94
CA GLY A 84 -0.38 -1.34 0.57
C GLY A 84 0.71 -0.64 -0.24
N LEU A 85 1.70 -1.39 -0.72
CA LEU A 85 2.82 -0.90 -1.52
C LEU A 85 2.62 -1.18 -3.00
N TYR A 86 2.66 -0.12 -3.80
CA TYR A 86 2.60 -0.14 -5.25
C TYR A 86 3.94 0.30 -5.82
N ARG A 87 4.21 -0.12 -7.05
CA ARG A 87 5.44 0.20 -7.75
C ARG A 87 5.11 1.05 -8.98
N PHE A 88 5.94 2.05 -9.24
CA PHE A 88 5.89 2.87 -10.44
C PHE A 88 7.30 3.03 -11.03
N GLU A 89 7.38 3.27 -12.34
CA GLU A 89 8.62 3.51 -13.07
C GLU A 89 8.85 5.01 -13.34
N THR A 90 7.82 5.74 -13.77
CA THR A 90 7.93 7.16 -14.14
C THR A 90 7.15 8.09 -13.20
N GLU A 91 7.54 9.36 -13.19
CA GLU A 91 6.86 10.37 -12.37
C GLU A 91 5.43 10.62 -12.85
N GLU A 92 5.21 10.61 -14.16
CA GLU A 92 3.87 10.73 -14.76
C GLU A 92 2.96 9.58 -14.32
N GLU A 93 3.49 8.35 -14.30
CA GLU A 93 2.78 7.19 -13.79
C GLU A 93 2.42 7.38 -12.31
N ALA A 94 3.37 7.85 -11.48
CA ALA A 94 3.11 8.11 -10.07
C ALA A 94 2.00 9.15 -9.84
N VAL A 95 2.02 10.26 -10.60
CA VAL A 95 1.01 11.32 -10.50
C VAL A 95 -0.35 10.81 -10.99
N GLN A 96 -0.38 10.08 -12.10
CA GLN A 96 -1.61 9.49 -12.61
C GLN A 96 -2.19 8.53 -11.57
N MET A 97 -1.36 7.64 -11.02
CA MET A 97 -1.75 6.70 -10.00
C MET A 97 -2.27 7.40 -8.73
N ALA A 98 -1.57 8.42 -8.23
CA ALA A 98 -1.98 9.13 -7.02
C ALA A 98 -3.34 9.83 -7.18
N ASN A 99 -3.65 10.33 -8.38
CA ASN A 99 -4.90 11.02 -8.68
C ASN A 99 -6.05 10.10 -9.09
N ASP A 100 -5.76 8.84 -9.41
CA ASP A 100 -6.78 7.84 -9.76
C ASP A 100 -7.38 7.26 -8.47
N THR A 101 -8.22 8.07 -7.84
CA THR A 101 -8.93 7.78 -6.60
C THR A 101 -10.19 8.65 -6.51
N SER A 102 -11.23 8.12 -5.88
CA SER A 102 -12.43 8.90 -5.56
C SER A 102 -12.31 9.69 -4.26
N MET A 103 -11.15 9.58 -3.58
CA MET A 103 -10.85 10.22 -2.30
C MET A 103 -9.85 11.37 -2.50
N GLY A 104 -9.69 12.27 -1.53
CA GLY A 104 -8.82 13.44 -1.68
C GLY A 104 -8.41 14.11 -0.37
N LEU A 105 -8.29 13.33 0.71
CA LEU A 105 -8.09 13.90 2.05
C LEU A 105 -6.70 14.49 2.27
N ALA A 106 -5.64 13.75 1.91
CA ALA A 106 -4.26 14.15 2.07
C ALA A 106 -3.32 13.37 1.13
N SER A 107 -2.18 13.97 0.78
CA SER A 107 -1.09 13.33 0.06
C SER A 107 0.25 13.78 0.62
N TYR A 108 1.26 12.90 0.53
CA TYR A 108 2.62 13.16 0.98
C TYR A 108 3.60 12.77 -0.12
N PHE A 109 4.60 13.61 -0.34
CA PHE A 109 5.64 13.39 -1.34
C PHE A 109 7.02 13.49 -0.68
N PHE A 110 7.88 12.50 -0.93
CA PHE A 110 9.21 12.40 -0.34
C PHE A 110 10.26 12.32 -1.44
N THR A 111 11.03 13.39 -1.61
CA THR A 111 12.14 13.47 -2.56
C THR A 111 13.31 14.24 -1.95
N LYS A 112 14.50 14.07 -2.52
CA LYS A 112 15.64 14.97 -2.26
C LYS A 112 15.73 16.09 -3.30
N ASP A 113 15.07 15.92 -4.45
CA ASP A 113 15.08 16.90 -5.52
C ASP A 113 13.96 17.91 -5.30
N ILE A 114 14.34 19.13 -4.93
CA ILE A 114 13.39 20.20 -4.65
C ILE A 114 12.69 20.71 -5.91
N SER A 115 13.23 20.44 -7.10
CA SER A 115 12.61 20.86 -8.36
C SER A 115 11.33 20.07 -8.70
N LEU A 116 11.11 18.95 -8.01
CA LEU A 116 9.91 18.11 -8.14
C LEU A 116 8.78 18.50 -7.16
N THR A 117 8.95 19.57 -6.38
CA THR A 117 7.95 20.11 -5.43
C THR A 117 7.49 21.48 -5.87
#